data_AF-A0A8J3QUL2-F1
#
_entry.id   AF-A0A8J3QUL2-F1
#
_cell.length_a   1.000
_cell.length_b   1.000
_cell.length_c   1.000
_cell.angle_alpha   90.00
_cell.angle_beta   90.00
_cell.angle_gamma   90.00
#
_symmetry.space_group_name_H-M   'P 1'
#
loop_
_entity.id
_entity.type
_entity.pdbx_description
1 polymer ?
#
loop_
_entity_poly.entity_id
_entity_poly.type
_entity_poly.pdbx_seq_one_letter_code
_entity_poly.pdbx_strand_id
1 'polypeptide(L)'
;MSEQVEIAALLHAEATTDEPPSSVLDVKRAMSVGRRQRRYGRAACAGLVVAVLAAGAVTVPRVLPARGTAGYDVAGLPAVSALPTMSGDVAPPSFDPLKLYLKFGWVPGRYDQRSYEVGATGQGMMAVLMAYPVVGHDWQGVSVTLYPRGVTPPPPQRLVGRATVTRTIPASVNGQDANWTVYSGATIPEAFLDWRYAPQGWARIQVTDANADVADIAVRVAEKLQVSTTTSVTVPFRVGALPSGLRRVSTSINSSTQSDDSPWYAEMAFSAGRTEQQREDERLIVNATAYRDQDRVGGKGFDTPNTTIDGHPTSQIPPSGPTSDLTVYHIGLMNLEVEASTLGVAGLLGPEGCRSVYPRLNPVPGNASSVISQLG
;
A
#
# COMPACT_ATOMS: atom_id res chain seq x y z
N MET A 1 34.92 34.39 -21.79
CA MET A 1 34.06 33.33 -22.34
C MET A 1 33.87 32.32 -21.22
N SER A 2 32.65 32.13 -20.73
CA SER A 2 32.42 31.45 -19.44
C SER A 2 32.45 29.93 -19.58
N GLU A 3 33.07 29.30 -18.58
CA GLU A 3 33.18 27.86 -18.31
C GLU A 3 31.85 27.09 -18.48
N GLN A 4 30.70 27.76 -18.30
CA GLN A 4 29.37 27.18 -18.51
C GLN A 4 29.07 26.84 -19.98
N VAL A 5 29.61 27.60 -20.93
CA VAL A 5 29.43 27.33 -22.37
C VAL A 5 30.25 26.10 -22.78
N GLU A 6 31.41 25.90 -22.15
CA GLU A 6 32.31 24.79 -22.42
C GLU A 6 31.76 23.47 -21.84
N ILE A 7 31.19 23.51 -20.64
CA ILE A 7 30.49 22.36 -20.03
C ILE A 7 29.24 22.00 -20.85
N ALA A 8 28.46 22.99 -21.31
CA ALA A 8 27.30 22.74 -22.15
C ALA A 8 27.69 22.11 -23.50
N ALA A 9 28.81 22.55 -24.10
CA ALA A 9 29.33 21.98 -25.33
C ALA A 9 29.85 20.54 -25.15
N LEU A 10 30.55 20.26 -24.04
CA LEU A 10 31.03 18.91 -23.70
C LEU A 10 29.88 17.93 -23.45
N LEU A 11 28.83 18.35 -22.72
CA LEU A 11 27.64 17.53 -22.51
C LEU A 11 26.86 17.28 -23.81
N HIS A 12 26.82 18.27 -24.72
CA HIS A 12 26.16 18.09 -26.00
C HIS A 12 26.93 17.13 -26.92
N ALA A 13 28.26 17.20 -26.92
CA ALA A 13 29.12 16.31 -27.69
C ALA A 13 29.00 14.86 -27.22
N GLU A 14 29.01 14.63 -25.90
CA GLU A 14 28.85 13.28 -25.32
C GLU A 14 27.50 12.65 -25.73
N ALA A 15 26.42 13.45 -25.68
CA ALA A 15 25.06 13.01 -26.02
C ALA A 15 24.84 12.69 -27.52
N THR A 16 25.74 13.14 -28.39
CA THR A 16 25.67 12.89 -29.85
C THR A 16 26.60 11.79 -30.33
N THR A 17 27.31 11.11 -29.43
CA THR A 17 28.20 10.00 -29.79
C THR A 17 27.36 8.79 -30.18
N ASP A 18 27.39 8.41 -31.47
CA ASP A 18 26.76 7.21 -32.02
C ASP A 18 27.49 5.95 -31.53
N GLU A 19 27.23 5.57 -30.28
CA GLU A 19 27.72 4.30 -29.74
C GLU A 19 26.85 3.15 -30.29
N PRO A 20 27.46 2.09 -30.88
CA PRO A 20 26.69 0.99 -31.45
C PRO A 20 25.88 0.29 -30.37
N PRO A 21 24.60 -0.07 -30.64
CA PRO A 21 23.72 -0.65 -29.65
C PRO A 21 24.32 -1.94 -29.08
N SER A 22 24.49 -1.99 -27.76
CA SER A 22 24.98 -3.16 -27.04
C SER A 22 24.13 -4.40 -27.35
N SER A 23 24.75 -5.44 -27.90
CA SER A 23 24.10 -6.73 -28.18
C SER A 23 23.72 -7.52 -26.93
N VAL A 24 24.22 -7.09 -25.76
CA VAL A 24 24.00 -7.74 -24.46
C VAL A 24 22.79 -7.14 -23.73
N LEU A 25 22.43 -5.89 -24.03
CA LEU A 25 21.38 -5.17 -23.32
C LEU A 25 20.32 -4.65 -24.29
N ASP A 26 19.25 -5.42 -24.44
CA ASP A 26 18.05 -4.94 -25.17
C ASP A 26 17.32 -3.90 -24.32
N VAL A 27 17.72 -2.63 -24.49
CA VAL A 27 17.15 -1.47 -23.79
C VAL A 27 15.64 -1.35 -24.05
N LYS A 28 15.14 -1.78 -25.21
CA LYS A 28 13.69 -1.76 -25.50
C LYS A 28 12.97 -2.81 -24.66
N ARG A 29 13.53 -4.01 -24.53
CA ARG A 29 13.00 -5.07 -23.66
C ARG A 29 13.06 -4.66 -22.19
N ALA A 30 14.19 -4.11 -21.72
CA ALA A 30 14.34 -3.60 -20.36
C ALA A 30 13.35 -2.47 -20.03
N MET A 31 13.16 -1.51 -20.95
CA MET A 31 12.17 -0.44 -20.80
C MET A 31 10.73 -0.97 -20.86
N SER A 32 10.44 -2.01 -21.65
CA SER A 32 9.11 -2.61 -21.70
C SER A 32 8.77 -3.33 -20.39
N VAL A 33 9.73 -4.05 -19.80
CA VAL A 33 9.60 -4.70 -18.50
C VAL A 33 9.47 -3.66 -17.39
N GLY A 34 10.29 -2.60 -17.40
CA GLY A 34 10.21 -1.51 -16.42
C GLY A 34 8.92 -0.68 -16.52
N ARG A 35 8.37 -0.46 -17.73
CA ARG A 35 7.04 0.17 -17.91
C ARG A 35 5.90 -0.73 -17.43
N ARG A 36 6.06 -2.04 -17.57
CA ARG A 36 5.09 -3.05 -17.10
C ARG A 36 5.10 -3.17 -15.58
N GLN A 37 6.27 -3.28 -14.96
CA GLN A 37 6.46 -3.19 -13.51
C GLN A 37 5.97 -1.86 -12.92
N ARG A 38 6.18 -0.72 -13.61
CA ARG A 38 5.59 0.57 -13.18
C ARG A 38 4.07 0.65 -13.31
N ARG A 39 3.43 -0.15 -14.18
CA ARG A 39 1.97 -0.21 -14.28
C ARG A 39 1.37 -1.07 -13.17
N TYR A 40 2.02 -2.18 -12.79
CA TYR A 40 1.56 -3.05 -11.71
C TYR A 40 1.95 -2.55 -10.30
N GLY A 41 3.14 -1.94 -10.14
CA GLY A 41 3.48 -1.19 -8.92
C GLY A 41 2.62 0.06 -8.72
N ARG A 42 2.01 0.59 -9.80
CA ARG A 42 0.92 1.56 -9.71
C ARG A 42 -0.46 0.92 -9.57
N ALA A 43 -0.66 -0.37 -9.72
CA ALA A 43 -1.95 -1.01 -9.41
C ALA A 43 -2.08 -1.23 -7.89
N ALA A 44 -0.99 -1.56 -7.20
CA ALA A 44 -0.95 -1.66 -5.73
C ALA A 44 -1.16 -0.31 -5.00
N CYS A 45 -0.85 0.83 -5.65
CA CYS A 45 -1.08 2.17 -5.10
C CYS A 45 -2.09 3.04 -5.90
N ALA A 46 -2.57 2.60 -7.06
CA ALA A 46 -3.45 3.37 -7.95
C ALA A 46 -4.51 2.51 -8.65
N GLY A 47 -5.07 1.53 -7.93
CA GLY A 47 -6.33 0.87 -8.28
C GLY A 47 -7.58 1.78 -8.27
N LEU A 48 -7.43 3.11 -8.32
CA LEU A 48 -8.54 4.08 -8.24
C LEU A 48 -8.44 5.28 -9.19
N VAL A 49 -7.63 5.24 -10.26
CA VAL A 49 -7.39 6.44 -11.09
C VAL A 49 -7.91 6.39 -12.55
N VAL A 50 -8.44 5.29 -13.11
CA VAL A 50 -8.64 5.22 -14.59
C VAL A 50 -10.07 4.96 -15.12
N ALA A 51 -11.15 5.05 -14.34
CA ALA A 51 -12.48 4.71 -14.92
C ALA A 51 -13.67 5.60 -14.56
N VAL A 52 -13.61 6.92 -14.80
CA VAL A 52 -14.82 7.71 -15.13
C VAL A 52 -14.48 8.83 -16.14
N LEU A 53 -14.28 8.45 -17.41
CA LEU A 53 -14.39 9.37 -18.54
C LEU A 53 -15.49 8.85 -19.47
N ALA A 54 -16.74 9.26 -19.19
CA ALA A 54 -17.79 9.50 -20.18
C ALA A 54 -19.16 9.65 -19.50
N ALA A 55 -19.51 10.87 -19.06
CA ALA A 55 -20.87 11.44 -19.17
C ALA A 55 -20.95 12.81 -18.47
N GLY A 56 -21.40 13.83 -19.21
CA GLY A 56 -22.17 14.94 -18.63
C GLY A 56 -21.43 16.21 -18.24
N ALA A 57 -20.83 16.93 -19.21
CA ALA A 57 -20.58 18.36 -19.05
C ALA A 57 -21.92 19.13 -19.17
N VAL A 58 -22.52 19.48 -18.03
CA VAL A 58 -23.47 20.60 -17.94
C VAL A 58 -22.86 21.61 -16.98
N THR A 59 -22.40 22.73 -17.53
CA THR A 59 -21.80 23.84 -16.80
C THR A 59 -22.87 24.60 -16.01
N VAL A 60 -22.79 24.59 -14.68
CA VAL A 60 -23.48 25.57 -13.82
C VAL A 60 -22.42 26.40 -13.09
N PRO A 61 -22.35 27.73 -13.27
CA PRO A 61 -21.44 28.56 -12.51
C PRO A 61 -21.96 28.72 -11.08
N ARG A 62 -21.43 27.93 -10.14
CA ARG A 62 -21.72 28.10 -8.71
C ARG A 62 -20.59 28.91 -8.08
N VAL A 63 -20.87 30.19 -7.83
CA VAL A 63 -20.06 31.07 -6.98
C VAL A 63 -20.04 30.47 -5.57
N LEU A 64 -18.92 29.88 -5.17
CA LEU A 64 -18.67 29.50 -3.79
C LEU A 64 -18.09 30.71 -3.05
N PRO A 65 -18.54 31.01 -1.81
CA PRO A 65 -17.93 32.05 -0.99
C PRO A 65 -16.48 31.68 -0.68
N ALA A 66 -15.58 32.66 -0.74
CA ALA A 66 -14.22 32.53 -0.27
C ALA A 66 -14.22 32.12 1.20
N ARG A 67 -13.93 30.85 1.50
CA ARG A 67 -13.64 30.39 2.85
C ARG A 67 -12.32 31.04 3.27
N GLY A 68 -12.39 31.93 4.25
CA GLY A 68 -11.20 32.51 4.87
C GLY A 68 -10.30 31.41 5.42
N THR A 69 -9.01 31.47 5.11
CA THR A 69 -7.97 30.67 5.74
C THR A 69 -7.81 31.13 7.18
N ALA A 70 -8.70 30.67 8.07
CA ALA A 70 -8.50 30.82 9.49
C ALA A 70 -7.21 30.07 9.86
N GLY A 71 -6.20 30.80 10.36
CA GLY A 71 -5.00 30.19 10.91
C GLY A 71 -5.40 29.29 12.08
N TYR A 72 -4.81 28.10 12.19
CA TYR A 72 -4.99 27.23 13.34
C TYR A 72 -4.39 27.91 14.58
N ASP A 73 -5.20 28.11 15.62
CA ASP A 73 -4.71 28.59 16.92
C ASP A 73 -3.91 27.47 17.61
N VAL A 74 -2.64 27.74 17.83
CA VAL A 74 -1.64 26.77 18.28
C VAL A 74 -1.69 26.55 19.79
N ALA A 75 -2.39 27.41 20.54
CA ALA A 75 -2.58 27.24 21.98
C ALA A 75 -3.66 26.19 22.32
N GLY A 76 -4.40 25.68 21.32
CA GLY A 76 -5.56 24.81 21.51
C GLY A 76 -5.43 23.39 20.96
N LEU A 77 -4.21 22.85 20.74
CA LEU A 77 -4.12 21.44 20.32
C LEU A 77 -4.81 20.53 21.35
N PRO A 78 -5.59 19.54 20.91
CA PRO A 78 -6.29 18.64 21.80
C PRO A 78 -5.30 17.87 22.68
N ALA A 79 -5.59 17.83 23.98
CA ALA A 79 -4.81 17.06 24.93
C ALA A 79 -5.02 15.55 24.67
N VAL A 80 -3.93 14.77 24.75
CA VAL A 80 -3.97 13.32 24.62
C VAL A 80 -3.68 12.71 25.98
N SER A 81 -4.67 12.12 26.64
CA SER A 81 -4.50 11.62 28.02
C SER A 81 -4.05 10.16 28.09
N ALA A 82 -4.51 9.30 27.17
CA ALA A 82 -4.10 7.91 27.13
C ALA A 82 -4.18 7.34 25.70
N LEU A 83 -3.07 6.77 25.22
CA LEU A 83 -3.06 6.04 23.94
C LEU A 83 -2.84 4.55 24.15
N PRO A 84 -3.19 3.72 23.17
CA PRO A 84 -2.87 2.30 23.21
C PRO A 84 -1.37 2.07 23.32
N THR A 85 -1.01 1.22 24.28
CA THR A 85 0.32 0.63 24.42
C THR A 85 0.22 -0.86 24.17
N MET A 86 1.21 -1.42 23.48
CA MET A 86 1.31 -2.87 23.33
C MET A 86 1.69 -3.47 24.69
N SER A 87 0.91 -4.43 25.18
CA SER A 87 1.25 -5.17 26.41
C SER A 87 2.50 -6.03 26.17
N GLY A 88 3.62 -5.66 26.76
CA GLY A 88 4.90 -6.37 26.67
C GLY A 88 6.10 -5.47 26.98
N ASP A 89 7.25 -6.09 27.24
CA ASP A 89 8.42 -5.37 27.75
C ASP A 89 9.14 -4.52 26.69
N VAL A 90 9.06 -4.86 25.39
CA VAL A 90 9.75 -4.15 24.29
C VAL A 90 9.02 -4.37 22.95
N ALA A 91 9.09 -3.38 22.04
CA ALA A 91 8.69 -3.53 20.65
C ALA A 91 9.36 -4.73 19.94
N PRO A 92 8.69 -5.40 18.98
CA PRO A 92 9.30 -6.51 18.26
C PRO A 92 10.40 -6.01 17.31
N PRO A 93 11.48 -6.80 17.09
CA PRO A 93 12.52 -6.46 16.12
C PRO A 93 12.04 -6.49 14.66
N SER A 94 10.94 -7.18 14.39
CA SER A 94 10.27 -7.25 13.09
C SER A 94 8.81 -7.63 13.29
N PHE A 95 7.93 -7.21 12.39
CA PHE A 95 6.54 -7.65 12.39
C PHE A 95 6.37 -8.96 11.63
N ASP A 96 5.61 -9.90 12.21
CA ASP A 96 5.21 -11.14 11.56
C ASP A 96 4.13 -10.84 10.52
N PRO A 97 4.33 -11.13 9.22
CA PRO A 97 3.33 -10.87 8.19
C PRO A 97 2.02 -11.66 8.38
N LEU A 98 1.99 -12.63 9.31
CA LEU A 98 0.78 -13.37 9.68
C LEU A 98 -0.03 -12.75 10.82
N LYS A 99 0.40 -11.62 11.39
CA LYS A 99 -0.23 -11.00 12.55
C LYS A 99 -0.87 -9.65 12.21
N LEU A 100 -2.07 -9.45 12.74
CA LEU A 100 -2.81 -8.20 12.64
C LEU A 100 -2.48 -7.34 13.87
N TYR A 101 -1.59 -6.37 13.68
CA TYR A 101 -1.09 -5.53 14.78
C TYR A 101 -1.96 -4.33 15.10
N LEU A 102 -2.75 -3.86 14.13
CA LEU A 102 -3.52 -2.63 14.21
C LEU A 102 -4.95 -2.88 13.77
N LYS A 103 -5.92 -2.33 14.51
CA LYS A 103 -7.32 -2.25 14.10
C LYS A 103 -7.89 -0.88 14.50
N PHE A 104 -8.69 -0.27 13.61
CA PHE A 104 -9.41 0.95 13.99
C PHE A 104 -10.58 0.59 14.91
N GLY A 105 -10.72 1.29 16.04
CA GLY A 105 -11.98 1.32 16.79
C GLY A 105 -12.87 2.51 16.41
N TRP A 106 -12.32 3.50 15.70
CA TRP A 106 -13.08 4.63 15.15
C TRP A 106 -12.28 5.32 14.04
N VAL A 107 -12.98 5.75 13.00
CA VAL A 107 -12.54 6.77 12.03
C VAL A 107 -13.76 7.55 11.53
N PRO A 108 -13.58 8.71 10.87
CA PRO A 108 -14.68 9.41 10.21
C PRO A 108 -15.47 8.52 9.24
N GLY A 109 -16.81 8.61 9.27
CA GLY A 109 -17.69 7.72 8.50
C GLY A 109 -17.57 7.82 6.98
N ARG A 110 -16.98 8.90 6.45
CA ARG A 110 -16.66 9.07 5.02
C ARG A 110 -15.45 8.25 4.57
N TYR A 111 -14.60 7.82 5.50
CA TYR A 111 -13.52 6.91 5.17
C TYR A 111 -14.12 5.52 5.23
N ASP A 112 -14.44 4.96 4.08
CA ASP A 112 -15.05 3.65 3.96
C ASP A 112 -14.04 2.60 3.48
N GLN A 113 -12.98 3.03 2.79
CA GLN A 113 -11.86 2.17 2.43
C GLN A 113 -10.94 1.93 3.62
N ARG A 114 -10.51 0.69 3.77
CA ARG A 114 -9.56 0.24 4.78
C ARG A 114 -8.47 -0.57 4.11
N SER A 115 -7.23 -0.26 4.43
CA SER A 115 -6.08 -1.03 3.97
C SER A 115 -5.20 -1.37 5.15
N TYR A 116 -4.66 -2.57 5.18
CA TYR A 116 -3.66 -2.98 6.15
C TYR A 116 -2.52 -3.68 5.45
N GLU A 117 -1.29 -3.33 5.81
CA GLU A 117 -0.08 -3.93 5.27
C GLU A 117 0.87 -4.23 6.43
N VAL A 118 1.53 -5.39 6.39
CA VAL A 118 2.50 -5.79 7.40
C VAL A 118 3.67 -6.55 6.78
N GLY A 119 4.87 -6.32 7.31
CA GLY A 119 6.10 -6.97 6.88
C GLY A 119 6.97 -6.03 6.05
N ALA A 120 7.62 -6.55 5.01
CA ALA A 120 8.43 -5.77 4.07
C ALA A 120 7.54 -4.92 3.17
N THR A 121 7.28 -3.69 3.58
CA THR A 121 6.55 -2.69 2.79
C THR A 121 7.53 -1.91 1.92
N GLY A 122 7.07 -1.15 0.93
CA GLY A 122 7.96 -0.27 0.15
C GLY A 122 8.61 0.88 0.95
N GLN A 123 8.31 0.98 2.25
CA GLN A 123 8.94 1.91 3.19
C GLN A 123 9.81 1.18 4.23
N GLY A 124 9.97 -0.14 4.08
CA GLY A 124 10.69 -1.04 4.96
C GLY A 124 9.80 -1.92 5.84
N MET A 125 10.40 -2.58 6.83
CA MET A 125 9.71 -3.51 7.74
C MET A 125 8.78 -2.79 8.74
N MET A 126 7.46 -2.77 8.50
CA MET A 126 6.49 -2.09 9.38
C MET A 126 5.10 -2.72 9.34
N ALA A 127 4.19 -2.20 10.17
CA ALA A 127 2.75 -2.45 10.07
C ALA A 127 2.03 -1.12 9.82
N VAL A 128 1.22 -1.06 8.76
CA VAL A 128 0.51 0.14 8.31
C VAL A 128 -0.98 -0.16 8.24
N LEU A 129 -1.81 0.71 8.82
CA LEU A 129 -3.26 0.67 8.74
C LEU A 129 -3.77 2.01 8.19
N MET A 130 -4.55 1.97 7.12
CA MET A 130 -5.06 3.16 6.44
C MET A 130 -6.58 3.16 6.36
N ALA A 131 -7.17 4.36 6.44
CA ALA A 131 -8.58 4.64 6.21
C ALA A 131 -8.73 5.87 5.31
N TYR A 132 -9.45 5.76 4.20
CA TYR A 132 -9.59 6.84 3.21
C TYR A 132 -10.94 6.75 2.48
N PRO A 133 -11.42 7.82 1.80
CA PRO A 133 -12.65 7.76 1.02
C PRO A 133 -12.42 7.08 -0.33
N VAL A 134 -13.45 6.44 -0.93
CA VAL A 134 -13.35 5.86 -2.29
C VAL A 134 -12.97 6.88 -3.36
N VAL A 135 -13.46 8.12 -3.23
CA VAL A 135 -13.39 9.11 -4.30
C VAL A 135 -12.45 10.26 -3.93
N GLY A 136 -11.54 10.60 -4.84
CA GLY A 136 -10.63 11.74 -4.69
C GLY A 136 -9.47 11.65 -5.69
N HIS A 137 -8.83 12.77 -5.99
CA HIS A 137 -7.58 12.80 -6.79
C HIS A 137 -6.35 12.99 -5.91
N ASP A 138 -6.53 13.57 -4.73
CA ASP A 138 -5.49 13.75 -3.72
C ASP A 138 -5.72 12.78 -2.57
N TRP A 139 -4.64 12.23 -2.01
CA TRP A 139 -4.73 11.35 -0.85
C TRP A 139 -5.29 12.13 0.35
N GLN A 140 -6.42 11.66 0.87
CA GLN A 140 -7.07 12.17 2.08
C GLN A 140 -7.46 10.96 2.92
N GLY A 141 -7.24 11.04 4.23
CA GLY A 141 -7.49 9.93 5.12
C GLY A 141 -6.60 9.94 6.33
N VAL A 142 -6.51 8.76 6.93
CA VAL A 142 -5.73 8.45 8.11
C VAL A 142 -4.79 7.30 7.77
N SER A 143 -3.52 7.43 8.14
CA SER A 143 -2.55 6.35 8.16
C SER A 143 -2.01 6.18 9.57
N VAL A 144 -1.89 4.94 10.02
CA VAL A 144 -1.28 4.54 11.30
C VAL A 144 -0.14 3.59 11.00
N THR A 145 1.07 3.94 11.41
CA THR A 145 2.27 3.13 11.20
C THR A 145 2.88 2.72 12.53
N LEU A 146 3.15 1.42 12.73
CA LEU A 146 4.03 0.94 13.80
C LEU A 146 5.42 0.64 13.24
N TYR A 147 6.43 1.20 13.91
CA TYR A 147 7.84 0.97 13.61
C TYR A 147 8.39 -0.15 14.50
N PRO A 148 9.29 -1.00 13.98
CA PRO A 148 9.92 -2.05 14.76
C PRO A 148 10.91 -1.47 15.77
N ARG A 149 11.41 -2.33 16.65
CA ARG A 149 12.38 -1.96 17.68
C ARG A 149 13.58 -1.20 17.12
N GLY A 150 13.85 -0.03 17.71
CA GLY A 150 15.01 0.79 17.37
C GLY A 150 14.84 1.63 16.10
N VAL A 151 13.69 1.54 15.44
CA VAL A 151 13.37 2.40 14.29
C VAL A 151 12.50 3.56 14.75
N THR A 152 12.98 4.78 14.46
CA THR A 152 12.26 6.02 14.71
C THR A 152 11.53 6.48 13.45
N PRO A 153 10.34 7.08 13.55
CA PRO A 153 9.66 7.68 12.40
C PRO A 153 10.56 8.75 11.77
N PRO A 154 10.65 8.84 10.42
CA PRO A 154 11.38 9.92 9.79
C PRO A 154 10.74 11.26 10.15
N PRO A 155 11.46 12.40 10.15
CA PRO A 155 10.83 13.70 10.39
C PRO A 155 9.59 13.89 9.51
N PRO A 156 8.46 14.41 10.05
CA PRO A 156 7.26 14.64 9.25
C PRO A 156 7.57 15.46 8.00
N GLN A 157 6.99 15.04 6.88
CA GLN A 157 7.09 15.73 5.60
C GLN A 157 5.69 15.85 5.02
N ARG A 158 5.40 17.02 4.45
CA ARG A 158 4.10 17.29 3.82
C ARG A 158 3.96 16.48 2.53
N LEU A 159 2.79 15.89 2.32
CA LEU A 159 2.54 15.11 1.10
C LEU A 159 2.29 15.99 -0.13
N VAL A 160 1.60 17.12 0.03
CA VAL A 160 1.15 17.95 -1.10
C VAL A 160 1.47 19.42 -0.85
N GLY A 161 2.25 20.06 -1.72
CA GLY A 161 2.47 21.52 -1.72
C GLY A 161 3.52 22.03 -0.72
N ARG A 162 3.87 23.32 -0.82
CA ARG A 162 4.76 24.01 0.14
C ARG A 162 3.95 24.52 1.32
N ALA A 163 4.30 24.12 2.55
CA ALA A 163 3.75 24.71 3.78
C ALA A 163 4.89 25.13 4.70
N THR A 164 4.57 26.08 5.58
CA THR A 164 5.36 26.34 6.77
C THR A 164 4.99 25.29 7.80
N VAL A 165 5.96 24.57 8.37
CA VAL A 165 5.72 23.77 9.58
C VAL A 165 5.22 24.74 10.63
N THR A 166 4.01 24.54 11.13
CA THR A 166 3.42 25.51 12.05
C THR A 166 3.97 25.32 13.44
N ARG A 167 4.17 24.08 13.89
CA ARG A 167 4.84 23.75 15.15
C ARG A 167 5.09 22.27 15.30
N THR A 168 6.18 21.91 15.99
CA THR A 168 6.31 20.62 16.67
C THR A 168 6.17 20.83 18.18
N ILE A 169 5.21 20.17 18.83
CA ILE A 169 4.95 20.31 20.27
C ILE A 169 5.30 19.00 20.97
N PRO A 170 6.23 18.99 21.94
CA PRO A 170 6.41 17.86 22.83
C PRO A 170 5.11 17.62 23.60
N ALA A 171 4.62 16.39 23.54
CA ALA A 171 3.51 15.91 24.36
C ALA A 171 4.00 14.75 25.21
N SER A 172 3.26 14.46 26.29
CA SER A 172 3.40 13.19 26.97
C SER A 172 2.15 12.35 26.71
N VAL A 173 2.37 11.12 26.27
CA VAL A 173 1.34 10.11 26.09
C VAL A 173 1.69 8.95 27.00
N ASN A 174 0.81 8.60 27.94
CA ASN A 174 1.07 7.54 28.93
C ASN A 174 2.39 7.73 29.71
N GLY A 175 2.78 8.97 29.98
CA GLY A 175 4.05 9.29 30.64
C GLY A 175 5.30 9.09 29.75
N GLN A 176 5.13 8.83 28.45
CA GLN A 176 6.20 8.70 27.46
C GLN A 176 6.24 9.90 26.51
N ASP A 177 7.39 10.12 25.89
CA ASP A 177 7.57 11.17 24.88
C ASP A 177 6.65 10.95 23.67
N ALA A 178 6.00 12.03 23.25
CA ALA A 178 5.24 12.13 22.02
C ALA A 178 5.55 13.47 21.32
N ASN A 179 5.39 13.50 19.99
CA ASN A 179 5.58 14.69 19.19
C ASN A 179 4.35 14.95 18.33
N TRP A 180 3.79 16.14 18.44
CA TRP A 180 2.76 16.64 17.54
C TRP A 180 3.38 17.52 16.47
N THR A 181 3.03 17.31 15.21
CA THR A 181 3.36 18.24 14.12
C THR A 181 2.10 18.55 13.31
N VAL A 182 1.77 19.83 13.12
CA VAL A 182 0.63 20.26 12.30
C VAL A 182 1.12 21.24 11.24
N TYR A 183 0.65 21.03 10.00
CA TYR A 183 0.90 21.91 8.86
C TYR A 183 -0.34 22.76 8.58
N SER A 184 -0.26 24.07 8.83
CA SER A 184 -1.31 25.05 8.54
C SER A 184 -1.02 25.84 7.25
N GLY A 185 -2.03 26.55 6.75
CA GLY A 185 -1.91 27.38 5.52
C GLY A 185 -1.87 26.56 4.22
N ALA A 186 -2.13 25.26 4.34
CA ALA A 186 -2.23 24.30 3.27
C ALA A 186 -3.65 24.28 2.67
N THR A 187 -3.77 24.03 1.35
CA THR A 187 -5.07 23.71 0.72
C THR A 187 -5.72 22.48 1.36
N ILE A 188 -4.89 21.54 1.83
CA ILE A 188 -5.31 20.34 2.53
C ILE A 188 -4.54 20.30 3.86
N PRO A 189 -5.20 20.58 5.00
CA PRO A 189 -4.61 20.44 6.33
C PRO A 189 -4.01 19.05 6.55
N GLU A 190 -2.91 18.99 7.29
CA GLU A 190 -2.20 17.75 7.60
C GLU A 190 -1.65 17.78 9.04
N ALA A 191 -1.82 16.67 9.75
CA ALA A 191 -1.33 16.49 11.12
C ALA A 191 -0.60 15.15 11.28
N PHE A 192 0.42 15.16 12.13
CA PHE A 192 1.21 14.02 12.54
C PHE A 192 1.23 13.92 14.06
N LEU A 193 1.01 12.72 14.58
CA LEU A 193 1.19 12.37 15.99
C LEU A 193 2.14 11.17 16.08
N ASP A 194 3.32 11.40 16.64
CA ASP A 194 4.30 10.37 16.93
C ASP A 194 4.30 10.07 18.43
N TRP A 195 4.22 8.80 18.83
CA TRP A 195 4.31 8.40 20.24
C TRP A 195 5.00 7.05 20.39
N ARG A 196 5.44 6.73 21.62
CA ARG A 196 5.97 5.40 21.93
C ARG A 196 4.84 4.43 22.28
N TYR A 197 4.61 3.41 21.45
CA TYR A 197 3.62 2.37 21.74
C TYR A 197 4.16 1.25 22.63
N ALA A 198 5.49 1.13 22.73
CA ALA A 198 6.22 0.17 23.56
C ALA A 198 7.65 0.69 23.78
N PRO A 199 8.44 0.14 24.74
CA PRO A 199 9.85 0.47 24.85
C PRO A 199 10.58 0.22 23.53
N GLN A 200 11.33 1.24 23.07
CA GLN A 200 12.05 1.26 21.78
C GLN A 200 11.16 1.11 20.52
N GLY A 201 9.83 1.24 20.63
CA GLY A 201 8.90 1.20 19.51
C GLY A 201 8.15 2.50 19.36
N TRP A 202 8.08 2.99 18.13
CA TRP A 202 7.34 4.20 17.78
C TRP A 202 6.13 3.91 16.93
N ALA A 203 5.08 4.70 17.12
CA ALA A 203 3.91 4.74 16.29
C ALA A 203 3.73 6.14 15.73
N ARG A 204 3.19 6.22 14.52
CA ARG A 204 2.83 7.48 13.85
C ARG A 204 1.38 7.41 13.39
N ILE A 205 0.62 8.46 13.66
CA ILE A 205 -0.62 8.76 12.97
C ILE A 205 -0.35 9.93 12.03
N GLN A 206 -0.80 9.81 10.79
CA GLN A 206 -0.83 10.87 9.80
C GLN A 206 -2.29 11.06 9.35
N VAL A 207 -2.76 12.29 9.37
CA VAL A 207 -4.11 12.64 8.93
C VAL A 207 -4.04 13.78 7.93
N THR A 208 -4.70 13.61 6.80
CA THR A 208 -4.81 14.62 5.76
C THR A 208 -6.27 14.74 5.36
N ASP A 209 -6.88 15.91 5.55
CA ASP A 209 -8.29 16.11 5.17
C ASP A 209 -8.64 17.59 4.96
N ALA A 210 -9.19 17.90 3.78
CA ALA A 210 -9.54 19.26 3.39
C ALA A 210 -10.75 19.85 4.15
N ASN A 211 -11.56 19.00 4.77
CA ASN A 211 -12.88 19.35 5.29
C ASN A 211 -13.04 19.06 6.79
N ALA A 212 -11.94 18.83 7.51
CA ALA A 212 -12.00 18.49 8.93
C ALA A 212 -10.81 19.03 9.73
N ASP A 213 -10.99 19.05 11.05
CA ASP A 213 -9.90 19.25 12.00
C ASP A 213 -9.05 17.97 12.07
N VAL A 214 -7.92 18.00 11.38
CA VAL A 214 -7.00 16.86 11.27
C VAL A 214 -6.34 16.50 12.61
N ALA A 215 -6.20 17.46 13.53
CA ALA A 215 -5.64 17.21 14.84
C ALA A 215 -6.66 16.47 15.73
N ASP A 216 -7.92 16.89 15.73
CA ASP A 216 -9.00 16.20 16.45
C ASP A 216 -9.20 14.75 15.94
N ILE A 217 -9.19 14.57 14.60
CA ILE A 217 -9.24 13.22 14.01
C ILE A 217 -8.06 12.38 14.48
N ALA A 218 -6.84 12.93 14.45
CA ALA A 218 -5.64 12.20 14.87
C ALA A 218 -5.75 11.74 16.33
N VAL A 219 -6.19 12.60 17.25
CA VAL A 219 -6.42 12.22 18.66
C VAL A 219 -7.45 11.13 18.78
N ARG A 220 -8.62 11.30 18.19
CA ARG A 220 -9.72 10.36 18.35
C ARG A 220 -9.42 9.00 17.72
N VAL A 221 -8.70 8.97 16.61
CA VAL A 221 -8.18 7.71 16.04
C VAL A 221 -7.21 7.07 17.03
N ALA A 222 -6.25 7.84 17.55
CA ALA A 222 -5.24 7.33 18.47
C ALA A 222 -5.89 6.70 19.72
N GLU A 223 -6.85 7.38 20.34
CA GLU A 223 -7.56 6.91 21.55
C GLU A 223 -8.39 5.64 21.31
N LYS A 224 -8.87 5.42 20.09
CA LYS A 224 -9.72 4.27 19.72
C LYS A 224 -8.97 3.19 18.97
N LEU A 225 -7.69 3.38 18.70
CA LEU A 225 -6.86 2.39 18.03
C LEU A 225 -6.74 1.14 18.90
N GLN A 226 -6.78 -0.03 18.30
CA GLN A 226 -6.53 -1.30 18.98
C GLN A 226 -5.20 -1.85 18.48
N VAL A 227 -4.33 -2.22 19.42
CA VAL A 227 -3.03 -2.83 19.14
C VAL A 227 -3.03 -4.27 19.64
N SER A 228 -2.63 -5.22 18.80
CA SER A 228 -2.57 -6.65 19.13
C SER A 228 -1.24 -7.26 18.70
N THR A 229 -0.83 -8.33 19.36
CA THR A 229 0.31 -9.18 18.95
C THR A 229 -0.09 -10.62 18.71
N THR A 230 -1.31 -10.98 19.08
CA THR A 230 -1.81 -12.35 19.09
C THR A 230 -2.75 -12.61 17.92
N THR A 231 -3.48 -11.59 17.46
CA THR A 231 -4.45 -11.68 16.37
C THR A 231 -3.75 -12.03 15.06
N SER A 232 -4.26 -13.05 14.36
CA SER A 232 -3.75 -13.44 13.05
C SER A 232 -4.50 -12.71 11.93
N VAL A 233 -3.78 -12.36 10.86
CA VAL A 233 -4.41 -11.85 9.63
C VAL A 233 -5.20 -12.98 8.98
N THR A 234 -6.45 -12.71 8.64
CA THR A 234 -7.28 -13.64 7.86
C THR A 234 -7.25 -13.26 6.39
N VAL A 235 -6.94 -14.24 5.55
CA VAL A 235 -6.98 -14.14 4.08
C VAL A 235 -7.87 -15.26 3.52
N PRO A 236 -8.36 -15.12 2.27
CA PRO A 236 -9.30 -16.09 1.69
C PRO A 236 -8.60 -17.30 1.05
N PHE A 237 -7.30 -17.46 1.24
CA PHE A 237 -6.53 -18.60 0.76
C PHE A 237 -5.42 -18.96 1.76
N ARG A 238 -4.96 -20.20 1.71
CA ARG A 238 -3.73 -20.64 2.39
C ARG A 238 -2.71 -21.05 1.36
N VAL A 239 -1.45 -20.67 1.60
CA VAL A 239 -0.32 -21.10 0.76
C VAL A 239 0.36 -22.27 1.46
N GLY A 240 0.37 -23.42 0.78
CA GLY A 240 1.10 -24.62 1.22
C GLY A 240 2.62 -24.46 1.10
N ALA A 241 3.34 -25.58 1.11
CA ALA A 241 4.80 -25.57 0.99
C ALA A 241 5.24 -25.04 -0.39
N LEU A 242 5.89 -23.87 -0.40
CA LEU A 242 6.54 -23.30 -1.58
C LEU A 242 7.94 -23.92 -1.82
N PRO A 243 8.53 -23.76 -3.02
CA PRO A 243 9.91 -24.16 -3.27
C PRO A 243 10.89 -23.59 -2.23
N SER A 244 11.92 -24.37 -1.90
CA SER A 244 12.87 -24.04 -0.83
C SER A 244 13.50 -22.66 -1.03
N GLY A 245 13.40 -21.80 -0.02
CA GLY A 245 14.01 -20.47 -0.01
C GLY A 245 13.00 -19.33 -0.06
N LEU A 246 11.80 -19.53 -0.61
CA LEU A 246 10.73 -18.55 -0.55
C LEU A 246 10.12 -18.52 0.85
N ARG A 247 10.23 -17.38 1.53
CA ARG A 247 9.55 -17.12 2.80
C ARG A 247 8.60 -15.95 2.64
N ARG A 248 7.51 -15.97 3.40
CA ARG A 248 6.58 -14.84 3.42
C ARG A 248 7.30 -13.60 3.95
N VAL A 249 7.15 -12.48 3.25
CA VAL A 249 7.76 -11.21 3.63
C VAL A 249 6.74 -10.13 3.89
N SER A 250 5.56 -10.18 3.28
CA SER A 250 4.48 -9.24 3.59
C SER A 250 3.10 -9.87 3.42
N THR A 251 2.10 -9.21 4.01
CA THR A 251 0.68 -9.46 3.76
C THR A 251 -0.03 -8.11 3.70
N SER A 252 -0.88 -7.94 2.69
CA SER A 252 -1.70 -6.75 2.49
C SER A 252 -3.16 -7.15 2.34
N ILE A 253 -4.07 -6.39 2.93
CA ILE A 253 -5.51 -6.57 2.78
C ILE A 253 -6.15 -5.20 2.57
N ASN A 254 -7.11 -5.13 1.67
CA ASN A 254 -7.91 -3.94 1.42
C ASN A 254 -9.40 -4.32 1.42
N SER A 255 -10.26 -3.44 1.89
CA SER A 255 -11.71 -3.63 1.86
C SER A 255 -12.44 -2.30 1.98
N SER A 256 -13.63 -2.20 1.38
CA SER A 256 -14.59 -1.15 1.71
C SER A 256 -15.62 -1.65 2.72
N THR A 257 -16.05 -0.76 3.62
CA THR A 257 -17.16 -1.03 4.55
C THR A 257 -18.53 -0.62 4.02
N GLN A 258 -18.60 0.10 2.89
CA GLN A 258 -19.86 0.67 2.38
C GLN A 258 -20.12 0.38 0.90
N SER A 259 -19.10 0.06 0.12
CA SER A 259 -19.21 -0.06 -1.33
C SER A 259 -19.08 -1.50 -1.77
N ASP A 260 -20.15 -2.07 -2.32
CA ASP A 260 -20.11 -3.31 -3.09
C ASP A 260 -19.20 -3.15 -4.34
N ASP A 261 -19.08 -1.90 -4.82
CA ASP A 261 -18.26 -1.50 -5.97
C ASP A 261 -16.76 -1.36 -5.66
N SER A 262 -16.31 -1.57 -4.42
CA SER A 262 -14.88 -1.69 -4.08
C SER A 262 -14.57 -3.05 -3.46
N PRO A 263 -13.95 -3.98 -4.20
CA PRO A 263 -13.87 -5.36 -3.78
C PRO A 263 -12.83 -5.42 -2.67
N TRP A 264 -12.99 -6.39 -1.77
CA TRP A 264 -11.89 -6.73 -0.91
C TRP A 264 -10.72 -7.27 -1.78
N TYR A 265 -9.51 -7.04 -1.28
CA TYR A 265 -8.25 -7.49 -1.84
C TYR A 265 -7.45 -8.15 -0.72
N ALA A 266 -6.74 -9.22 -1.02
CA ALA A 266 -5.80 -9.84 -0.11
C ALA A 266 -4.56 -10.30 -0.86
N GLU A 267 -3.39 -9.95 -0.37
CA GLU A 267 -2.09 -10.25 -0.98
C GLU A 267 -1.16 -10.88 0.06
N MET A 268 -0.36 -11.83 -0.38
CA MET A 268 0.83 -12.30 0.31
C MET A 268 2.02 -12.22 -0.63
N ALA A 269 3.09 -11.55 -0.19
CA ALA A 269 4.35 -11.59 -0.90
C ALA A 269 5.32 -12.57 -0.22
N PHE A 270 6.07 -13.28 -1.04
CA PHE A 270 7.13 -14.20 -0.65
C PHE A 270 8.42 -13.80 -1.34
N SER A 271 9.55 -13.96 -0.67
CA SER A 271 10.85 -13.66 -1.26
C SER A 271 11.92 -14.62 -0.76
N ALA A 272 12.92 -14.88 -1.61
CA ALA A 272 14.17 -15.53 -1.23
C ALA A 272 15.25 -14.52 -0.82
N GLY A 273 15.02 -13.24 -1.07
CA GLY A 273 15.93 -12.13 -0.81
C GLY A 273 16.44 -12.11 0.63
N ARG A 274 17.73 -11.86 0.82
CA ARG A 274 18.34 -11.85 2.15
C ARG A 274 18.29 -10.45 2.76
N THR A 275 18.52 -9.43 1.95
CA THR A 275 18.41 -8.01 2.34
C THR A 275 16.97 -7.51 2.21
N GLU A 276 16.67 -6.36 2.78
CA GLU A 276 15.37 -5.70 2.64
C GLU A 276 15.09 -5.33 1.16
N GLN A 277 16.05 -4.67 0.51
CA GLN A 277 15.96 -4.34 -0.92
C GLN A 277 15.68 -5.58 -1.80
N GLN A 278 16.40 -6.68 -1.60
CA GLN A 278 16.15 -7.91 -2.34
C GLN A 278 14.74 -8.47 -2.08
N ARG A 279 14.23 -8.34 -0.85
CA ARG A 279 12.86 -8.76 -0.54
C ARG A 279 11.81 -7.91 -1.23
N GLU A 280 12.12 -6.66 -1.54
CA GLU A 280 11.26 -5.77 -2.33
C GLU A 280 11.31 -6.11 -3.81
N ASP A 281 12.50 -6.29 -4.36
CA ASP A 281 12.70 -6.47 -5.79
C ASP A 281 12.35 -7.89 -6.28
N GLU A 282 12.59 -8.91 -5.46
CA GLU A 282 12.45 -10.33 -5.81
C GLU A 282 11.28 -10.98 -5.05
N ARG A 283 10.06 -10.74 -5.53
CA ARG A 283 8.82 -11.23 -4.92
C ARG A 283 8.08 -12.24 -5.80
N LEU A 284 7.56 -13.27 -5.14
CA LEU A 284 6.39 -14.00 -5.59
C LEU A 284 5.19 -13.38 -4.87
N ILE A 285 4.26 -12.84 -5.62
CA ILE A 285 3.03 -12.24 -5.11
C ILE A 285 1.91 -13.24 -5.36
N VAL A 286 1.14 -13.54 -4.32
CA VAL A 286 -0.12 -14.29 -4.43
C VAL A 286 -1.21 -13.35 -3.95
N ASN A 287 -2.13 -12.97 -4.83
CA ASN A 287 -3.26 -12.13 -4.46
C ASN A 287 -4.60 -12.78 -4.78
N ALA A 288 -5.62 -12.35 -4.06
CA ALA A 288 -7.00 -12.69 -4.30
C ALA A 288 -7.85 -11.43 -4.30
N THR A 289 -8.80 -11.37 -5.22
CA THR A 289 -9.78 -10.30 -5.36
C THR A 289 -11.18 -10.87 -5.34
N ALA A 290 -12.15 -10.12 -4.82
CA ALA A 290 -13.56 -10.51 -4.96
C ALA A 290 -13.94 -10.62 -6.44
N TYR A 291 -14.68 -11.66 -6.79
CA TYR A 291 -15.25 -11.80 -8.13
C TYR A 291 -16.37 -10.78 -8.35
N ARG A 292 -16.41 -10.19 -9.54
CA ARG A 292 -17.51 -9.31 -9.96
C ARG A 292 -18.06 -9.75 -11.30
N ASP A 293 -19.34 -9.47 -11.53
CA ASP A 293 -19.96 -9.71 -12.83
C ASP A 293 -19.33 -8.88 -13.95
N GLN A 294 -18.78 -7.70 -13.64
CA GLN A 294 -17.99 -6.91 -14.58
C GLN A 294 -16.62 -7.53 -14.90
N ASP A 295 -16.13 -8.43 -14.03
CA ASP A 295 -14.91 -9.22 -14.22
C ASP A 295 -15.18 -10.49 -15.04
N ARG A 296 -16.41 -10.64 -15.55
CA ARG A 296 -16.75 -11.74 -16.45
C ARG A 296 -15.80 -11.71 -17.64
N VAL A 297 -15.25 -12.88 -17.95
CA VAL A 297 -14.29 -13.12 -19.03
C VAL A 297 -14.62 -12.31 -20.29
N GLY A 298 -13.70 -11.42 -20.68
CA GLY A 298 -13.86 -10.47 -21.80
C GLY A 298 -14.25 -9.03 -21.41
N GLY A 299 -14.45 -8.76 -20.11
CA GLY A 299 -14.67 -7.41 -19.56
C GLY A 299 -13.42 -6.52 -19.60
N LYS A 300 -13.61 -5.20 -19.42
CA LYS A 300 -12.50 -4.23 -19.33
C LYS A 300 -11.74 -4.46 -18.02
N GLY A 301 -10.42 -4.67 -18.10
CA GLY A 301 -9.54 -4.70 -16.93
C GLY A 301 -8.91 -6.05 -16.61
N PHE A 302 -9.29 -7.12 -17.31
CA PHE A 302 -8.69 -8.45 -17.14
C PHE A 302 -8.12 -8.98 -18.45
N ASP A 303 -7.06 -9.77 -18.33
CA ASP A 303 -6.51 -10.49 -19.47
C ASP A 303 -7.51 -11.53 -19.99
N THR A 304 -7.53 -11.73 -21.30
CA THR A 304 -8.35 -12.77 -21.91
C THR A 304 -7.79 -14.13 -21.53
N PRO A 305 -8.57 -15.02 -20.89
CA PRO A 305 -8.13 -16.37 -20.58
C PRO A 305 -7.66 -17.10 -21.84
N ASN A 306 -6.52 -17.76 -21.73
CA ASN A 306 -5.88 -18.49 -22.83
C ASN A 306 -5.72 -19.99 -22.52
N THR A 307 -6.12 -20.43 -21.33
CA THR A 307 -6.07 -21.83 -20.89
C THR A 307 -7.09 -22.09 -19.78
N THR A 308 -7.09 -23.30 -19.24
CA THR A 308 -7.84 -23.69 -18.04
C THR A 308 -6.95 -24.44 -17.06
N ILE A 309 -7.15 -24.22 -15.76
CA ILE A 309 -6.55 -25.02 -14.68
C ILE A 309 -7.68 -25.53 -13.79
N ASP A 310 -7.76 -26.85 -13.60
CA ASP A 310 -8.81 -27.51 -12.81
C ASP A 310 -10.25 -27.08 -13.20
N GLY A 311 -10.47 -26.81 -14.49
CA GLY A 311 -11.75 -26.36 -15.03
C GLY A 311 -12.03 -24.85 -14.90
N HIS A 312 -11.14 -24.10 -14.25
CA HIS A 312 -11.26 -22.64 -14.12
C HIS A 312 -10.62 -21.93 -15.31
N PRO A 313 -11.29 -20.94 -15.92
CA PRO A 313 -10.68 -20.07 -16.93
C PRO A 313 -9.41 -19.44 -16.37
N THR A 314 -8.34 -19.42 -17.15
CA THR A 314 -7.03 -18.96 -16.68
C THR A 314 -6.34 -18.11 -17.75
N SER A 315 -5.79 -16.97 -17.33
CA SER A 315 -4.81 -16.21 -18.10
C SER A 315 -3.42 -16.57 -17.61
N GLN A 316 -2.51 -16.91 -18.52
CA GLN A 316 -1.11 -17.15 -18.19
C GLN A 316 -0.18 -16.40 -19.14
N ILE A 317 0.85 -15.76 -18.59
CA ILE A 317 1.83 -14.97 -19.32
C ILE A 317 3.25 -15.39 -18.89
N PRO A 318 4.13 -15.79 -19.84
CA PRO A 318 3.81 -16.10 -21.24
C PRO A 318 2.81 -17.27 -21.37
N PRO A 319 2.11 -17.40 -22.52
CA PRO A 319 1.14 -18.48 -22.77
C PRO A 319 1.78 -19.87 -22.85
N SER A 320 3.10 -19.95 -23.00
CA SER A 320 3.88 -21.18 -23.02
C SER A 320 5.24 -20.95 -22.34
N GLY A 321 5.76 -21.97 -21.66
CA GLY A 321 7.02 -21.88 -20.90
C GLY A 321 6.80 -21.45 -19.44
N PRO A 322 7.86 -21.03 -18.73
CA PRO A 322 7.75 -20.64 -17.33
C PRO A 322 6.88 -19.39 -17.20
N THR A 323 5.69 -19.57 -16.67
CA THR A 323 4.72 -18.51 -16.44
C THR A 323 5.24 -17.54 -15.38
N SER A 324 5.35 -16.26 -15.70
CA SER A 324 5.67 -15.20 -14.73
C SER A 324 4.43 -14.60 -14.07
N ASP A 325 3.27 -14.78 -14.70
CA ASP A 325 1.99 -14.21 -14.25
C ASP A 325 0.87 -15.19 -14.59
N LEU A 326 0.10 -15.58 -13.58
CA LEU A 326 -0.99 -16.52 -13.66
C LEU A 326 -2.21 -15.92 -12.96
N THR A 327 -3.30 -15.71 -13.69
CA THR A 327 -4.60 -15.35 -13.11
C THR A 327 -5.60 -16.47 -13.35
N VAL A 328 -6.14 -17.05 -12.28
CA VAL A 328 -7.19 -18.08 -12.31
C VAL A 328 -8.51 -17.45 -11.86
N TYR A 329 -9.50 -17.48 -12.75
CA TYR A 329 -10.77 -16.81 -12.58
C TYR A 329 -11.83 -17.72 -11.96
N HIS A 330 -12.79 -17.12 -11.26
CA HIS A 330 -14.02 -17.78 -10.79
C HIS A 330 -13.73 -18.96 -9.84
N ILE A 331 -12.83 -18.79 -8.88
CA ILE A 331 -12.60 -19.76 -7.80
C ILE A 331 -13.61 -19.48 -6.69
N GLY A 332 -14.82 -20.02 -6.85
CA GLY A 332 -15.95 -19.62 -6.00
C GLY A 332 -16.32 -18.15 -6.26
N LEU A 333 -16.15 -17.28 -5.26
CA LEU A 333 -16.45 -15.84 -5.35
C LEU A 333 -15.19 -14.97 -5.42
N MET A 334 -14.08 -15.51 -5.92
CA MET A 334 -12.82 -14.77 -6.04
C MET A 334 -12.06 -15.11 -7.31
N ASN A 335 -11.20 -14.20 -7.73
CA ASN A 335 -10.10 -14.45 -8.66
C ASN A 335 -8.80 -14.58 -7.86
N LEU A 336 -7.86 -15.36 -8.38
CA LEU A 336 -6.57 -15.62 -7.75
C LEU A 336 -5.46 -15.33 -8.74
N GLU A 337 -4.49 -14.52 -8.35
CA GLU A 337 -3.35 -14.13 -9.16
C GLU A 337 -2.04 -14.56 -8.49
N VAL A 338 -1.10 -15.04 -9.30
CA VAL A 338 0.25 -15.39 -8.90
C VAL A 338 1.24 -14.73 -9.85
N GLU A 339 2.03 -13.79 -9.33
CA GLU A 339 3.02 -13.03 -10.09
C GLU A 339 4.43 -13.27 -9.54
N ALA A 340 5.40 -13.53 -10.42
CA ALA A 340 6.82 -13.50 -10.12
C ALA A 340 7.41 -12.18 -10.64
N SER A 341 7.87 -11.31 -9.74
CA SER A 341 8.35 -9.96 -10.08
C SER A 341 9.59 -9.96 -10.98
N THR A 342 10.37 -11.04 -10.94
CA THR A 342 11.59 -11.23 -11.74
C THR A 342 11.70 -12.64 -12.31
N LEU A 343 12.51 -12.78 -13.37
CA LEU A 343 12.88 -14.09 -13.91
C LEU A 343 13.63 -14.96 -12.88
N GLY A 344 14.35 -14.35 -11.93
CA GLY A 344 15.01 -15.06 -10.84
C GLY A 344 14.00 -15.77 -9.94
N VAL A 345 12.94 -15.06 -9.54
CA VAL A 345 11.83 -15.65 -8.76
C VAL A 345 11.13 -16.74 -9.57
N ALA A 346 10.81 -16.48 -10.84
CA ALA A 346 10.18 -17.48 -11.71
C ALA A 346 11.04 -18.76 -11.82
N GLY A 347 12.37 -18.62 -11.91
CA GLY A 347 13.30 -19.74 -11.94
C GLY A 347 13.28 -20.61 -10.68
N LEU A 348 13.03 -20.02 -9.50
CA LEU A 348 12.85 -20.76 -8.25
C LEU A 348 11.58 -21.63 -8.25
N LEU A 349 10.59 -21.30 -9.09
CA LEU A 349 9.34 -22.03 -9.19
C LEU A 349 9.42 -23.24 -10.14
N GLY A 350 10.55 -23.42 -10.81
CA GLY A 350 10.78 -24.50 -11.76
C GLY A 350 10.23 -24.20 -13.16
N PRO A 351 10.16 -25.21 -14.05
CA PRO A 351 9.85 -25.02 -15.47
C PRO A 351 8.43 -24.49 -15.73
N GLU A 352 7.50 -24.71 -14.80
CA GLU A 352 6.11 -24.27 -14.90
C GLU A 352 5.88 -22.84 -14.33
N GLY A 353 6.89 -22.23 -13.70
CA GLY A 353 6.76 -20.89 -13.12
C GLY A 353 5.61 -20.78 -12.10
N CYS A 354 4.85 -19.69 -12.17
CA CYS A 354 3.68 -19.42 -11.32
C CYS A 354 2.62 -20.53 -11.35
N ARG A 355 2.53 -21.31 -12.44
CA ARG A 355 1.60 -22.44 -12.53
C ARG A 355 1.90 -23.53 -11.49
N SER A 356 3.15 -23.70 -11.07
CA SER A 356 3.51 -24.65 -10.02
C SER A 356 3.05 -24.23 -8.61
N VAL A 357 2.65 -22.97 -8.44
CA VAL A 357 2.17 -22.44 -7.16
C VAL A 357 0.69 -22.75 -6.96
N TYR A 358 -0.12 -22.71 -8.04
CA TYR A 358 -1.57 -22.87 -7.95
C TYR A 358 -2.04 -24.11 -7.17
N PRO A 359 -1.52 -25.33 -7.39
CA PRO A 359 -1.94 -26.52 -6.64
C PRO A 359 -1.64 -26.46 -5.14
N ARG A 360 -0.82 -25.50 -4.70
CA ARG A 360 -0.47 -25.26 -3.29
C ARG A 360 -1.36 -24.20 -2.66
N LEU A 361 -2.19 -23.52 -3.43
CA LEU A 361 -3.14 -22.52 -2.97
C LEU A 361 -4.44 -23.23 -2.60
N ASN A 362 -4.81 -23.12 -1.33
CA ASN A 362 -6.03 -23.70 -0.80
C ASN A 362 -7.01 -22.55 -0.49
N PRO A 363 -7.98 -22.26 -1.38
CA PRO A 363 -9.11 -21.38 -1.07
C PRO A 363 -9.73 -21.74 0.28
N VAL A 364 -10.11 -20.73 1.05
CA VAL A 364 -10.86 -20.90 2.30
C VAL A 364 -12.26 -20.34 2.10
N PRO A 365 -13.26 -21.20 1.80
CA PRO A 365 -14.64 -20.77 1.59
C PRO A 365 -15.16 -19.98 2.80
N GLY A 366 -15.93 -18.91 2.53
CA GLY A 366 -16.56 -18.10 3.58
C GLY A 366 -15.66 -17.05 4.24
N ASN A 367 -14.34 -17.04 3.98
CA ASN A 367 -13.44 -16.04 4.54
C ASN A 367 -13.50 -14.66 3.87
N ALA A 368 -14.12 -14.53 2.69
CA ALA A 368 -14.27 -13.24 2.01
C ALA A 368 -14.90 -12.16 2.91
N SER A 369 -15.99 -12.50 3.60
CA SER A 369 -16.66 -11.58 4.54
C SER A 369 -15.80 -11.28 5.78
N SER A 370 -14.96 -12.23 6.21
CA SER A 370 -14.05 -12.02 7.34
C SER A 370 -12.95 -11.00 7.03
N VAL A 371 -12.49 -10.94 5.76
CA VAL A 371 -11.47 -9.96 5.31
C VAL A 371 -11.96 -8.54 5.53
N ILE A 372 -13.24 -8.28 5.27
CA ILE A 372 -13.87 -6.95 5.42
C ILE A 372 -13.95 -6.54 6.90
N SER A 373 -14.33 -7.48 7.78
CA SER A 373 -14.63 -7.17 9.19
C SER A 373 -13.41 -7.00 10.11
N GLN A 374 -12.22 -7.45 9.70
CA GLN A 374 -11.08 -7.48 10.61
C GLN A 374 -10.41 -6.11 10.82
N LEU A 375 -10.64 -5.13 9.93
CA LEU A 375 -9.96 -3.83 9.95
C LEU A 375 -10.71 -2.72 10.71
N GLY A 376 -11.99 -2.91 11.03
CA GLY A 376 -12.86 -1.88 11.64
C GLY A 376 -13.90 -2.44 12.59
#